data_AF-A0A3S0Z0T8-F1
#
_entry.id   AF-A0A3S0Z0T8-F1
#
_cell.length_a   1.000
_cell.length_b   1.000
_cell.length_c   1.000
_cell.angle_alpha   90.00
_cell.angle_beta   90.00
_cell.angle_gamma   90.00
#
_symmetry.space_group_name_H-M   'P 1'
#
loop_
_entity.id
_entity.type
_entity.pdbx_description
1 polymer ?
#
loop_
_entity_poly.entity_id
_entity_poly.type
_entity_poly.pdbx_seq_one_letter_code
_entity_poly.pdbx_strand_id
1 'polypeptide(L)'
;MSGSNRLAGLKAKPKDTTAAEVRRVDEVGEARGFLDRTPRKKPGRKPSPRTYQLHPKVFPEVGEAIAAEAERVGITQGQLIEMMWEAYQRQKL
;
A
#
# COMPACT_ATOMS: atom_id res chain seq x y z
N MET A 1 -36.85 26.48 12.80
CA MET A 1 -36.29 25.90 11.55
C MET A 1 -37.22 26.23 10.39
N SER A 2 -36.88 27.23 9.57
CA SER A 2 -37.70 27.62 8.42
C SER A 2 -37.37 26.70 7.25
N GLY A 3 -38.19 25.65 7.06
CA GLY A 3 -38.08 24.73 5.92
C GLY A 3 -38.50 25.45 4.64
N SER A 4 -37.52 25.94 3.87
CA SER A 4 -37.78 26.59 2.59
C SER A 4 -38.35 25.58 1.60
N ASN A 5 -39.67 25.61 1.39
CA ASN A 5 -40.39 24.72 0.48
C ASN A 5 -40.24 25.11 -0.99
N ARG A 6 -39.01 25.45 -1.43
CA ARG A 6 -38.70 25.91 -2.80
C ARG A 6 -38.81 24.81 -3.87
N LEU A 7 -39.02 23.57 -3.45
CA LEU A 7 -39.00 22.40 -4.32
C LEU A 7 -40.41 21.82 -4.60
N ALA A 8 -41.45 22.22 -3.85
CA ALA A 8 -42.78 21.61 -3.90
C ALA A 8 -43.61 21.82 -5.19
N GLY A 9 -43.06 22.44 -6.22
CA GLY A 9 -43.74 22.65 -7.51
C GLY A 9 -42.94 22.20 -8.74
N LEU A 10 -41.74 21.63 -8.55
CA LEU A 10 -40.90 21.22 -9.67
C LEU A 10 -41.32 19.84 -10.17
N LYS A 11 -41.52 19.71 -11.48
CA LYS A 11 -41.71 18.40 -12.11
C LYS A 11 -40.41 17.60 -11.99
N ALA A 12 -40.43 16.54 -11.20
CA ALA A 12 -39.35 15.57 -11.15
C ALA A 12 -39.49 14.60 -12.33
N LYS A 13 -38.40 14.39 -13.07
CA LYS A 13 -38.28 13.31 -14.05
C LYS A 13 -37.12 12.42 -13.61
N PRO A 14 -37.26 11.08 -13.58
CA PRO A 14 -36.14 10.19 -13.33
C PRO A 14 -35.08 10.40 -14.41
N LYS A 15 -33.82 10.51 -13.99
CA LYS A 15 -32.70 10.53 -14.92
C LYS A 15 -32.53 9.13 -15.50
N ASP A 16 -32.25 9.05 -16.78
CA ASP A 16 -31.89 7.78 -17.41
C ASP A 16 -30.51 7.36 -16.87
N THR A 17 -30.38 6.09 -16.50
CA THR A 17 -29.18 5.51 -15.88
C THR A 17 -28.54 4.43 -16.76
N THR A 18 -28.97 4.31 -18.01
CA THR A 18 -28.30 3.40 -18.95
C THR A 18 -26.85 3.82 -19.17
N ALA A 19 -25.96 2.84 -19.28
CA ALA A 19 -24.53 3.09 -19.42
C ALA A 19 -24.18 3.92 -20.67
N ALA A 20 -24.98 3.81 -21.74
CA ALA A 20 -24.81 4.61 -22.95
C ALA A 20 -25.13 6.10 -22.71
N GLU A 21 -26.22 6.39 -21.98
CA GLU A 21 -26.62 7.78 -21.70
C GLU A 21 -25.66 8.45 -20.71
N VAL A 22 -25.20 7.71 -19.70
CA VAL A 22 -24.19 8.22 -18.74
C VAL A 22 -22.89 8.60 -19.46
N ARG A 23 -22.39 7.75 -20.36
CA ARG A 23 -21.18 8.07 -21.17
C ARG A 23 -21.37 9.31 -22.03
N ARG A 24 -22.53 9.44 -22.70
CA ARG A 24 -22.84 10.62 -23.52
C ARG A 24 -22.82 11.91 -22.69
N VAL A 25 -23.40 11.87 -21.49
CA VAL A 25 -23.43 13.02 -20.58
C VAL A 25 -22.03 13.38 -20.10
N ASP A 26 -21.21 12.36 -19.77
CA ASP A 26 -19.82 12.55 -19.33
C ASP A 26 -18.96 13.17 -20.46
N GLU A 27 -19.07 12.67 -21.70
CA GLU A 27 -18.35 13.20 -22.87
C GLU A 27 -18.68 14.68 -23.14
N VAL A 28 -19.97 15.04 -23.06
CA VAL A 28 -20.41 16.43 -23.22
C VAL A 28 -19.93 17.29 -22.04
N GLY A 29 -19.94 16.74 -20.83
CA GLY A 29 -19.42 17.40 -19.62
C GLY A 29 -17.94 17.72 -19.76
N GLU A 30 -17.13 16.75 -20.16
CA GLU A 30 -15.69 16.89 -20.37
C GLU A 30 -15.38 17.93 -21.47
N ALA A 31 -16.09 17.89 -22.61
CA ALA A 31 -15.95 18.88 -23.68
C ALA A 31 -16.29 20.32 -23.23
N ARG A 32 -17.09 20.46 -22.17
CA ARG A 32 -17.47 21.74 -21.55
C ARG A 32 -16.61 22.09 -20.32
N GLY A 33 -15.60 21.28 -20.01
CA GLY A 33 -14.68 21.51 -18.89
C GLY A 33 -15.16 20.99 -17.53
N PHE A 34 -16.27 20.23 -17.48
CA PHE A 34 -16.73 19.50 -16.30
C PHE A 34 -15.95 18.19 -16.17
N LEU A 35 -14.65 18.32 -15.91
CA LEU A 35 -13.76 17.20 -15.65
C LEU A 35 -14.02 16.61 -14.25
N ASP A 36 -13.96 15.28 -14.15
CA ASP A 36 -13.97 14.58 -12.87
C ASP A 36 -12.74 14.98 -12.02
N ARG A 37 -13.00 15.64 -10.88
CA ARG A 37 -11.97 16.09 -9.92
C ARG A 37 -11.89 15.20 -8.69
N THR A 38 -12.53 14.02 -8.71
CA THR A 38 -12.40 13.08 -7.60
C THR A 38 -10.91 12.77 -7.37
N PRO A 39 -10.43 12.74 -6.11
CA PRO A 39 -9.03 12.44 -5.83
C PRO A 39 -8.70 11.02 -6.30
N ARG A 40 -8.15 10.88 -7.51
CA ARG A 40 -7.49 9.64 -7.91
C ARG A 40 -6.28 9.46 -7.00
N LYS A 41 -5.97 8.20 -6.61
CA LYS A 41 -4.79 7.88 -5.79
C LYS A 41 -3.60 8.69 -6.31
N LYS A 42 -2.97 9.48 -5.44
CA LYS A 42 -1.75 10.24 -5.77
C LYS A 42 -0.81 9.28 -6.53
N PRO A 43 -0.18 9.70 -7.64
CA PRO A 43 0.91 8.95 -8.25
C PRO A 43 2.03 8.80 -7.21
N GLY A 44 1.93 7.76 -6.40
CA GLY A 44 2.84 7.47 -5.31
C GLY A 44 4.06 6.71 -5.84
N ARG A 45 5.12 6.68 -5.02
CA ARG A 45 6.26 5.80 -5.26
C ARG A 45 5.75 4.37 -5.37
N LYS A 46 6.21 3.62 -6.39
CA LYS A 46 5.94 2.18 -6.49
C LYS A 46 6.27 1.51 -5.16
N PRO A 47 5.42 0.58 -4.66
CA PRO A 47 5.73 -0.16 -3.45
C PRO A 47 7.12 -0.78 -3.60
N SER A 48 7.93 -0.68 -2.54
CA SER A 48 9.21 -1.38 -2.51
C SER A 48 8.97 -2.87 -2.79
N PRO A 49 9.84 -3.55 -3.56
CA PRO A 49 9.81 -5.00 -3.61
C PRO A 49 9.73 -5.56 -2.18
N ARG A 50 9.06 -6.71 -1.99
CA ARG A 50 9.08 -7.44 -0.72
C ARG A 50 10.44 -8.10 -0.52
N THR A 51 11.50 -7.32 -0.64
CA THR A 51 12.85 -7.72 -0.27
C THR A 51 12.87 -7.83 1.25
N TYR A 52 13.50 -8.87 1.78
CA TYR A 52 13.73 -9.06 3.22
C TYR A 52 14.70 -8.01 3.82
N GLN A 53 14.76 -6.82 3.21
CA GLN A 53 15.51 -5.66 3.68
C GLN A 53 14.76 -5.07 4.88
N LEU A 54 15.09 -5.59 6.05
CA LEU A 54 14.60 -5.09 7.33
C LEU A 54 15.74 -4.37 8.04
N HIS A 55 15.40 -3.29 8.73
CA HIS A 55 16.37 -2.63 9.59
C HIS A 55 16.77 -3.60 10.72
N PRO A 56 18.04 -3.70 11.12
CA PRO A 56 18.48 -4.62 12.18
C PRO A 56 17.68 -4.49 13.49
N LYS A 57 17.19 -3.28 13.79
CA LYS A 57 16.27 -2.99 14.92
C LYS A 57 14.93 -3.73 14.88
N VAL A 58 14.56 -4.36 13.77
CA VAL A 58 13.35 -5.17 13.67
C VAL A 58 13.50 -6.51 14.41
N PHE A 59 14.74 -6.98 14.63
CA PHE A 59 15.02 -8.23 15.37
C PHE A 59 16.12 -8.04 16.41
N PRO A 60 15.89 -7.22 17.46
CA PRO A 60 16.90 -6.92 18.46
C PRO A 60 17.37 -8.17 19.21
N GLU A 61 16.42 -9.04 19.61
CA GLU A 61 16.69 -10.29 20.34
C GLU A 61 17.57 -11.26 19.54
N VAL A 62 17.43 -11.28 18.21
CA VAL A 62 18.24 -12.15 17.34
C VAL A 62 19.69 -11.67 17.30
N GLY A 63 19.91 -10.36 17.21
CA GLY A 63 21.25 -9.78 17.25
C GLY A 63 21.95 -10.04 18.58
N GLU A 64 21.22 -9.90 19.69
CA GLU A 64 21.72 -10.20 21.04
C GLU A 64 22.08 -11.68 21.20
N ALA A 65 21.23 -12.58 20.72
CA ALA A 65 21.49 -14.02 20.75
C ALA A 65 22.74 -14.41 19.95
N ILE A 66 22.92 -13.83 18.75
CA ILE A 66 24.12 -14.06 17.92
C ILE A 66 25.37 -13.56 18.64
N ALA A 67 25.30 -12.38 19.26
CA ALA A 67 26.41 -11.81 20.01
C ALA A 67 26.82 -12.70 21.21
N ALA A 68 25.84 -13.11 22.01
CA ALA A 68 26.07 -13.95 23.18
C ALA A 68 26.65 -15.32 22.80
N GLU A 69 26.17 -15.92 21.70
CA GLU A 69 26.69 -17.21 21.24
C GLU A 69 28.11 -17.09 20.69
N ALA A 70 28.42 -16.03 19.96
CA ALA A 70 29.78 -15.78 19.47
C ALA A 70 30.76 -15.63 20.63
N GLU A 71 30.37 -14.91 21.68
CA GLU A 71 31.15 -14.77 22.92
C GLU A 71 31.32 -16.12 23.64
N ARG A 72 30.24 -16.89 23.79
CA ARG A 72 30.27 -18.21 24.44
C ARG A 72 31.23 -19.19 23.76
N VAL A 73 31.34 -19.11 22.44
CA VAL A 73 32.21 -19.97 21.62
C VAL A 73 33.63 -19.37 21.46
N GLY A 74 33.83 -18.10 21.84
CA GLY A 74 35.13 -17.43 21.76
C GLY A 74 35.50 -17.01 20.34
N ILE A 75 34.52 -16.67 19.50
CA ILE A 75 34.71 -16.25 18.11
C ILE A 75 34.04 -14.90 17.83
N THR A 76 34.34 -14.30 16.68
CA THR A 76 33.65 -13.07 16.25
C THR A 76 32.25 -13.38 15.71
N GLN A 77 31.32 -12.42 15.80
CA GLN A 77 29.97 -12.56 15.23
C GLN A 77 30.00 -12.88 13.73
N GLY A 78 30.94 -12.30 12.98
CA GLY A 78 31.12 -12.60 11.55
C GLY A 78 31.47 -14.06 11.29
N GLN A 79 32.39 -14.64 12.07
CA GLN A 79 32.73 -16.06 11.97
C GLN A 79 31.55 -16.97 12.33
N LEU A 80 30.77 -16.60 13.35
CA LEU A 80 29.55 -17.34 13.70
C LEU A 80 28.55 -17.34 12.53
N ILE A 81 28.37 -16.19 11.85
CA ILE A 81 27.48 -16.08 10.70
C ILE A 81 27.93 -16.98 9.53
N GLU A 82 29.23 -17.05 9.25
CA GLU A 82 29.76 -17.97 8.22
C GLU A 82 29.44 -19.44 8.57
N MET A 83 29.63 -19.84 9.84
CA MET A 83 29.29 -21.19 10.30
C MET A 83 27.79 -21.49 10.20
N MET A 84 26.94 -20.51 10.55
CA MET A 84 25.49 -20.61 10.41
C MET A 84 25.09 -20.77 8.93
N TRP A 85 25.77 -20.06 8.02
CA TRP A 85 25.52 -20.17 6.59
C TRP A 85 25.86 -21.57 6.07
N GLU A 86 27.00 -22.13 6.45
CA GLU A 86 27.34 -23.52 6.09
C GLU A 86 26.31 -24.52 6.62
N ALA A 87 25.87 -24.36 7.87
CA ALA A 87 24.85 -25.23 8.46
C ALA A 87 23.51 -25.14 7.72
N TYR A 88 23.10 -23.91 7.34
CA TYR A 88 21.92 -23.68 6.54
C TYR A 88 22.01 -24.36 5.16
N GLN A 89 23.17 -24.25 4.48
CA GLN A 89 23.38 -24.91 3.19
C GLN A 89 23.32 -26.44 3.31
N ARG A 90 23.89 -27.01 4.38
CA ARG A 90 23.81 -28.45 4.66
C ARG A 90 22.39 -28.94 4.93
N GLN A 91 21.53 -28.11 5.50
CA GLN A 91 20.12 -28.46 5.75
C GLN A 91 19.23 -28.30 4.51
N LYS A 92 19.63 -27.44 3.57
CA LYS A 92 18.87 -27.16 2.34
C LYS A 92 19.08 -28.22 1.25
N LEU A 93 20.24 -28.89 1.26
CA LEU A 93 20.56 -30.07 0.45
C LEU A 93 19.92 -31.32 1.03
#